data_AF-A0A1V1P1E1-F1
#
_entry.id   AF-A0A1V1P1E1-F1
#
_cell.length_a   1.000
_cell.length_b   1.000
_cell.length_c   1.000
_cell.angle_alpha   90.00
_cell.angle_beta   90.00
_cell.angle_gamma   90.00
#
_symmetry.space_group_name_H-M   'P 1'
#
loop_
_entity.id
_entity.type
_entity.pdbx_description
1 polymer ?
#
loop_
_entity_poly.entity_id
_entity_poly.type
_entity_poly.pdbx_seq_one_letter_code
_entity_poly.pdbx_strand_id
1 'polypeptide(L)'
;MWSWKKELQKIVKKGKRPIIIIDELQALEDIYMNSQRELLKELFNFFVAITKESHLCHVIIASSDGYFMNRIYEDSKLTKTSDFYGVEYLNESDTKYWLSHLESESAITRLTLSETQIDLIWKFIGGSMWEISNLLGQLLRISKKNLISNDQLKDCIQKIIDKNYAKIKYYARFDEKKVLLFKQIYQAGRTKEDFDFVDLRSLILNNNFDNNSLSDELNKLVQLNYLAFNPTTSTYQLQGKSMFYGLEKFVKSMPDDLFVQND
;
A
#
# COMPACT_ATOMS: atom_id res chain seq x y z
N MET A 1 20.48 -23.66 -7.01
CA MET A 1 19.27 -24.09 -7.76
C MET A 1 19.18 -25.59 -8.05
N TRP A 2 20.21 -26.25 -8.58
CA TRP A 2 20.13 -27.69 -8.95
C TRP A 2 19.82 -28.67 -7.80
N SER A 3 20.28 -28.36 -6.57
CA SER A 3 19.95 -29.15 -5.37
C SER A 3 18.44 -29.10 -5.06
N TRP A 4 17.83 -27.92 -5.16
CA TRP A 4 16.40 -27.72 -4.92
C TRP A 4 15.52 -28.50 -5.89
N LYS A 5 15.86 -28.50 -7.18
CA LYS A 5 15.10 -29.24 -8.20
C LYS A 5 15.03 -30.74 -7.88
N LYS A 6 16.14 -31.34 -7.45
CA LYS A 6 16.19 -32.76 -7.06
C LYS A 6 15.30 -33.04 -5.86
N GLU A 7 15.27 -32.14 -4.87
CA GLU A 7 14.43 -32.32 -3.70
C GLU A 7 12.94 -32.22 -4.04
N LEU A 8 12.55 -31.25 -4.87
CA LEU A 8 11.18 -31.14 -5.38
C LEU A 8 10.77 -32.41 -6.15
N GLN A 9 11.65 -32.96 -6.99
CA GLN A 9 11.38 -34.22 -7.71
C GLN A 9 11.13 -35.40 -6.75
N LYS A 10 11.86 -35.50 -5.63
CA LYS A 10 11.61 -36.54 -4.62
C LYS A 10 10.23 -36.36 -3.97
N ILE A 11 9.82 -35.13 -3.69
CA ILE A 11 8.51 -34.83 -3.10
C ILE A 11 7.38 -35.17 -4.08
N VAL A 12 7.54 -34.79 -5.36
CA VAL A 12 6.58 -35.13 -6.43
C VAL A 12 6.46 -36.64 -6.62
N LYS A 13 7.57 -37.38 -6.57
CA LYS A 13 7.56 -38.86 -6.63
C LYS A 13 6.79 -39.50 -5.47
N LYS A 14 6.60 -38.80 -4.35
CA LYS A 14 5.75 -39.23 -3.23
C LYS A 14 4.28 -38.83 -3.39
N GLY A 15 3.87 -38.36 -4.58
CA GLY A 15 2.50 -37.94 -4.89
C GLY A 15 2.10 -36.58 -4.32
N LYS A 16 3.06 -35.74 -3.89
CA LYS A 16 2.79 -34.42 -3.30
C LYS A 16 3.13 -33.30 -4.27
N ARG A 17 2.39 -32.19 -4.21
CA ARG A 17 2.65 -30.96 -4.99
C ARG A 17 3.03 -29.79 -4.06
N PRO A 18 4.31 -29.41 -3.97
CA PRO A 18 4.75 -28.30 -3.12
C PRO A 18 4.21 -26.94 -3.58
N ILE A 19 3.98 -26.05 -2.62
CA ILE A 19 3.76 -24.61 -2.83
C ILE A 19 4.90 -23.89 -2.13
N ILE A 20 5.63 -23.06 -2.87
CA ILE A 20 6.70 -22.19 -2.34
C ILE A 20 6.11 -20.78 -2.24
N ILE A 21 6.16 -20.20 -1.06
CA ILE A 21 5.72 -18.82 -0.80
C ILE A 21 6.96 -18.01 -0.47
N ILE A 22 7.14 -16.90 -1.19
CA ILE A 22 8.23 -15.95 -0.94
C ILE A 22 7.58 -14.62 -0.64
N ASP A 23 7.77 -14.17 0.59
CA ASP A 23 7.25 -12.89 1.07
C ASP A 23 8.36 -11.83 1.05
N GLU A 24 7.97 -10.57 0.82
CA GLU A 24 8.85 -9.39 0.76
C GLU A 24 10.09 -9.58 -0.15
N LEU A 25 9.89 -10.11 -1.37
CA LEU A 25 11.00 -10.40 -2.31
C LEU A 25 11.83 -9.15 -2.65
N GLN A 26 11.25 -7.94 -2.60
CA GLN A 26 11.94 -6.68 -2.86
C GLN A 26 13.07 -6.38 -1.86
N ALA A 27 13.09 -7.00 -0.68
CA ALA A 27 14.23 -6.90 0.24
C ALA A 27 15.53 -7.47 -0.38
N LEU A 28 15.41 -8.34 -1.39
CA LEU A 28 16.52 -8.83 -2.21
C LEU A 28 16.96 -7.84 -3.29
N GLU A 29 16.38 -6.65 -3.40
CA GLU A 29 16.94 -5.61 -4.27
C GLU A 29 17.94 -4.75 -3.49
N ASP A 30 17.62 -4.40 -2.25
CA ASP A 30 18.47 -3.58 -1.38
C ASP A 30 19.79 -4.26 -1.00
N ILE A 31 19.78 -5.58 -0.85
CA ILE A 31 20.99 -6.37 -0.51
C ILE A 31 21.98 -6.45 -1.69
N TYR A 32 21.51 -6.25 -2.93
CA TYR A 32 22.25 -6.61 -4.13
C TYR A 32 22.50 -5.39 -5.03
N MET A 33 23.13 -4.34 -4.48
CA MET A 33 23.57 -3.18 -5.26
C MET A 33 24.88 -3.47 -6.03
N ASN A 34 24.91 -3.06 -7.30
CA ASN A 34 26.08 -2.89 -8.20
C ASN A 34 26.53 -4.04 -9.15
N SER A 35 25.77 -5.11 -9.39
CA SER A 35 26.05 -6.00 -10.55
C SER A 35 24.95 -7.01 -10.96
N GLN A 36 23.77 -7.02 -10.32
CA GLN A 36 22.97 -8.26 -10.26
C GLN A 36 21.50 -8.17 -10.68
N ARG A 37 21.12 -7.28 -11.62
CA ARG A 37 19.85 -7.44 -12.37
C ARG A 37 19.73 -8.86 -12.96
N GLU A 38 20.85 -9.47 -13.32
CA GLU A 38 20.93 -10.85 -13.79
C GLU A 38 20.49 -11.87 -12.73
N LEU A 39 20.73 -11.65 -11.43
CA LEU A 39 20.42 -12.62 -10.38
C LEU A 39 18.91 -12.73 -10.11
N LEU A 40 18.19 -11.61 -10.01
CA LEU A 40 16.73 -11.63 -9.93
C LEU A 40 16.14 -12.29 -11.18
N LYS A 41 16.66 -11.96 -12.36
CA LYS A 41 16.25 -12.59 -13.61
C LYS A 41 16.51 -14.10 -13.63
N GLU A 42 17.67 -14.55 -13.15
CA GLU A 42 17.99 -15.97 -13.02
C GLU A 42 17.09 -16.69 -12.02
N LEU A 43 16.77 -16.04 -10.90
CA LEU A 43 15.84 -16.54 -9.90
C LEU A 43 14.46 -16.78 -10.51
N PHE A 44 13.94 -15.79 -11.24
CA PHE A 44 12.66 -15.90 -11.93
C PHE A 44 12.67 -16.93 -13.05
N ASN A 45 13.73 -16.98 -13.86
CA ASN A 45 13.91 -18.04 -14.86
C ASN A 45 13.87 -19.43 -14.21
N PHE A 46 14.44 -19.58 -13.01
CA PHE A 46 14.37 -20.83 -12.27
C PHE A 46 12.97 -21.14 -11.76
N PHE A 47 12.22 -20.15 -11.28
CA PHE A 47 10.82 -20.34 -10.91
C PHE A 47 9.99 -20.80 -12.10
N VAL A 48 10.19 -20.21 -13.29
CA VAL A 48 9.55 -20.67 -14.53
C VAL A 48 9.94 -22.11 -14.85
N ALA A 49 11.23 -22.47 -14.76
CA ALA A 49 11.71 -23.81 -15.04
C ALA A 49 11.13 -24.88 -14.11
N ILE A 50 10.98 -24.60 -12.81
CA ILE A 50 10.41 -25.56 -11.85
C ILE A 50 8.88 -25.59 -11.86
N THR A 51 8.20 -24.53 -12.30
CA THR A 51 6.72 -24.45 -12.32
C THR A 51 6.12 -24.82 -13.68
N LYS A 52 6.55 -24.16 -14.76
CA LYS A 52 5.96 -24.27 -16.10
C LYS A 52 6.64 -25.32 -16.97
N GLU A 53 7.95 -25.48 -16.88
CA GLU A 53 8.66 -26.48 -17.70
C GLU A 53 8.65 -27.87 -17.05
N SER A 54 9.00 -27.95 -15.77
CA SER A 54 9.15 -29.23 -15.07
C SER A 54 7.91 -29.64 -14.27
N HIS A 55 6.93 -28.75 -14.13
CA HIS A 55 5.72 -28.95 -13.32
C HIS A 55 6.03 -29.61 -11.97
N LEU A 56 6.93 -29.05 -11.17
CA LEU A 56 7.35 -29.62 -9.89
C LEU A 56 6.65 -28.99 -8.68
N CYS A 57 6.24 -27.73 -8.77
CA CYS A 57 5.62 -27.00 -7.67
C CYS A 57 4.74 -25.84 -8.18
N HIS A 58 4.15 -25.11 -7.24
CA HIS A 58 3.65 -23.74 -7.43
C HIS A 58 4.58 -22.77 -6.70
N VAL A 59 4.68 -21.54 -7.21
CA VAL A 59 5.44 -20.45 -6.57
C VAL A 59 4.49 -19.27 -6.44
N ILE A 60 4.40 -18.70 -5.23
CA ILE A 60 3.67 -17.48 -4.91
C ILE A 60 4.71 -16.47 -4.42
N ILE A 61 4.69 -15.28 -5.00
CA ILE A 61 5.57 -14.18 -4.62
C ILE A 61 4.67 -13.04 -4.14
N ALA A 62 4.93 -12.55 -2.94
CA ALA A 62 4.28 -11.39 -2.35
C ALA A 62 5.29 -10.24 -2.21
N SER A 63 4.85 -9.03 -2.51
CA SER A 63 5.61 -7.79 -2.39
C SER A 63 4.65 -6.66 -2.04
N SER A 64 5.06 -5.80 -1.12
CA SER A 64 4.38 -4.54 -0.83
C SER A 64 4.82 -3.38 -1.74
N ASP A 65 5.91 -3.54 -2.49
CA ASP A 65 6.39 -2.55 -3.46
C ASP A 65 5.84 -2.85 -4.87
N GLY A 66 4.92 -1.99 -5.33
CA GLY A 66 4.31 -2.07 -6.65
C GLY A 66 5.27 -1.76 -7.80
N TYR A 67 6.29 -0.92 -7.58
CA TYR A 67 7.31 -0.61 -8.59
C TYR A 67 8.26 -1.79 -8.80
N PHE A 68 8.61 -2.48 -7.72
CA PHE A 68 9.34 -3.75 -7.80
C PHE A 68 8.57 -4.78 -8.62
N MET A 69 7.27 -4.93 -8.35
CA MET A 69 6.40 -5.81 -9.13
C MET A 69 6.31 -5.38 -10.60
N ASN A 70 6.24 -4.08 -10.90
CA ASN A 70 6.24 -3.59 -12.28
C ASN A 70 7.53 -3.98 -13.02
N ARG A 71 8.70 -3.73 -12.41
CA ARG A 71 10.00 -4.09 -12.99
C ARG A 71 10.11 -5.58 -13.31
N ILE A 72 9.56 -6.43 -12.45
CA ILE A 72 9.52 -7.88 -12.65
C ILE A 72 8.55 -8.23 -13.78
N TYR A 73 7.35 -7.65 -13.77
CA TYR A 73 6.29 -7.98 -14.72
C TYR A 73 6.60 -7.52 -16.15
N GLU A 74 7.39 -6.46 -16.32
CA GLU A 74 7.93 -6.01 -17.60
C GLU A 74 8.95 -6.99 -18.22
N ASP A 75 9.50 -7.96 -17.46
CA ASP A 75 10.25 -9.07 -18.08
C ASP A 75 9.28 -9.97 -18.86
N SER A 76 9.35 -9.87 -20.19
CA SER A 76 8.50 -10.55 -21.18
C SER A 76 8.23 -12.05 -20.94
N LYS A 77 9.11 -12.76 -20.20
CA LYS A 77 8.89 -14.16 -19.84
C LYS A 77 7.86 -14.30 -18.73
N LEU A 78 7.90 -13.46 -17.71
CA LEU A 78 7.01 -13.54 -16.56
C LEU A 78 5.60 -13.08 -16.92
N THR A 79 5.47 -12.02 -17.72
CA THR A 79 4.17 -11.55 -18.23
C THR A 79 3.33 -12.68 -18.86
N LYS A 80 3.97 -13.68 -19.47
CA LYS A 80 3.30 -14.83 -20.11
C LYS A 80 3.23 -16.09 -19.24
N THR A 81 3.93 -16.12 -18.11
CA THR A 81 4.10 -17.32 -17.29
C THR A 81 3.66 -17.17 -15.84
N SER A 82 3.22 -15.97 -15.42
CA SER A 82 2.66 -15.70 -14.11
C SER A 82 1.35 -14.93 -14.21
N ASP A 83 0.45 -15.17 -13.26
CA ASP A 83 -0.74 -14.35 -13.04
C ASP A 83 -0.43 -13.32 -11.94
N PHE A 84 -0.89 -12.08 -12.13
CA PHE A 84 -0.79 -11.03 -11.12
C PHE A 84 -2.11 -10.91 -10.36
N TYR A 85 -2.02 -10.79 -9.03
CA TYR A 85 -3.19 -10.64 -8.18
C TYR A 85 -2.95 -9.52 -7.18
N GLY A 86 -3.70 -8.42 -7.32
CA GLY A 86 -3.72 -7.35 -6.33
C GLY A 86 -4.52 -7.80 -5.10
N VAL A 87 -3.95 -7.60 -3.92
CA VAL A 87 -4.66 -7.80 -2.65
C VAL A 87 -4.96 -6.43 -2.07
N GLU A 88 -6.19 -5.98 -2.26
CA GLU A 88 -6.68 -4.70 -1.76
C GLU A 88 -7.15 -4.80 -0.31
N TYR A 89 -7.42 -3.64 0.28
CA TYR A 89 -8.12 -3.56 1.55
C TYR A 89 -9.54 -4.12 1.47
N LEU A 90 -10.14 -4.41 2.64
CA LEU A 90 -11.52 -4.84 2.71
C LEU A 90 -12.45 -3.79 2.09
N ASN A 91 -13.47 -4.25 1.35
CA ASN A 91 -14.52 -3.35 0.87
C ASN A 91 -15.42 -2.89 2.04
N GLU A 92 -16.35 -1.99 1.74
CA GLU A 92 -17.27 -1.45 2.76
C GLU A 92 -18.09 -2.54 3.45
N SER A 93 -18.65 -3.47 2.68
CA SER A 93 -19.51 -4.53 3.20
C SER A 93 -18.76 -5.43 4.16
N ASP A 94 -17.58 -5.90 3.76
CA ASP A 94 -16.76 -6.80 4.58
C ASP A 94 -16.22 -6.09 5.82
N THR A 95 -15.85 -4.81 5.70
CA THR A 95 -15.42 -3.99 6.84
C THR A 95 -16.55 -3.82 7.86
N LYS A 96 -17.76 -3.48 7.39
CA LYS A 96 -18.93 -3.32 8.26
C LYS A 96 -19.37 -4.64 8.90
N TYR A 97 -19.30 -5.73 8.15
CA TYR A 97 -19.55 -7.07 8.65
C TYR A 97 -18.59 -7.42 9.78
N TRP A 98 -17.28 -7.29 9.55
CA TRP A 98 -16.26 -7.56 10.56
C TRP A 98 -16.48 -6.73 11.83
N LEU A 99 -16.69 -5.42 11.71
CA LEU A 99 -16.85 -4.52 12.85
C LEU A 99 -18.16 -4.74 13.63
N SER A 100 -19.18 -5.33 13.01
CA SER A 100 -20.42 -5.74 13.68
C SER A 100 -20.34 -7.14 14.30
N HIS A 101 -19.33 -7.94 13.94
CA HIS A 101 -19.14 -9.33 14.40
C HIS A 101 -17.78 -9.54 15.10
N LEU A 102 -17.35 -8.57 15.90
CA LEU A 102 -16.05 -8.58 16.59
C LEU A 102 -15.80 -9.83 17.46
N GLU A 103 -16.85 -10.44 18.01
CA GLU A 103 -16.72 -11.67 18.80
C GLU A 103 -16.33 -12.87 17.93
N SER A 104 -17.02 -13.12 16.81
CA SER A 104 -16.73 -14.27 15.94
C SER A 104 -15.47 -14.05 15.10
N GLU A 105 -15.29 -12.84 14.58
CA GLU A 105 -14.21 -12.53 13.63
C GLU A 105 -12.90 -12.15 14.31
N SER A 106 -12.92 -11.82 15.61
CA SER A 106 -11.72 -11.32 16.30
C SER A 106 -11.63 -11.74 17.77
N ALA A 107 -12.55 -12.55 18.29
CA ALA A 107 -12.62 -12.93 19.70
C ALA A 107 -12.67 -11.73 20.67
N ILE A 108 -13.18 -10.59 20.21
CA ILE A 108 -13.31 -9.37 21.01
C ILE A 108 -14.75 -9.30 21.57
N THR A 109 -14.89 -9.61 22.86
CA THR A 109 -16.17 -9.54 23.59
C THR A 109 -16.30 -8.29 24.47
N ARG A 110 -15.18 -7.55 24.65
CA ARG A 110 -15.07 -6.39 25.54
C ARG A 110 -15.32 -5.05 24.84
N LEU A 111 -15.80 -5.07 23.60
CA LEU A 111 -16.11 -3.89 22.82
C LEU A 111 -17.27 -4.20 21.87
N THR A 112 -18.28 -3.35 21.90
CA THR A 112 -19.38 -3.36 20.94
C THR A 112 -19.45 -1.98 20.30
N LEU A 113 -19.52 -1.94 18.97
CA LEU A 113 -19.61 -0.71 18.20
C LEU A 113 -21.04 -0.50 17.71
N SER A 114 -21.52 0.75 17.76
CA SER A 114 -22.79 1.10 17.10
C SER A 114 -22.60 1.24 15.58
N GLU A 115 -23.68 1.16 14.81
CA GLU A 115 -23.64 1.41 13.35
C GLU A 115 -22.99 2.76 13.02
N THR A 116 -23.31 3.80 13.79
CA THR A 116 -22.70 5.13 13.64
C THR A 116 -21.19 5.14 13.87
N GLN A 117 -20.68 4.31 14.79
CA GLN A 117 -19.25 4.17 15.03
C GLN A 117 -18.57 3.41 13.91
N ILE A 118 -19.22 2.35 13.42
CA ILE A 118 -18.75 1.57 12.27
C ILE A 118 -18.65 2.45 11.02
N ASP A 119 -19.66 3.29 10.76
CA ASP A 119 -19.66 4.25 9.65
C ASP A 119 -18.53 5.29 9.77
N LEU A 120 -18.24 5.75 10.99
CA LEU A 120 -17.10 6.65 11.23
C LEU A 120 -15.76 5.96 10.95
N ILE A 121 -15.61 4.69 11.37
CA ILE A 121 -14.40 3.91 11.07
C ILE A 121 -14.27 3.73 9.55
N TRP A 122 -15.31 3.30 8.86
CA TRP A 122 -15.29 3.15 7.40
C TRP A 122 -14.97 4.47 6.69
N LYS A 123 -15.55 5.58 7.15
CA LYS A 123 -15.33 6.90 6.56
C LYS A 123 -13.87 7.32 6.66
N PHE A 124 -13.27 7.25 7.84
CA PHE A 124 -11.95 7.85 8.10
C PHE A 124 -10.77 6.90 7.98
N ILE A 125 -10.99 5.60 8.17
CA ILE A 125 -9.93 4.57 8.13
C ILE A 125 -10.05 3.73 6.85
N GLY A 126 -11.27 3.42 6.41
CA GLY A 126 -11.50 2.50 5.29
C GLY A 126 -11.34 1.05 5.72
N GLY A 127 -10.94 0.16 4.80
CA GLY A 127 -10.84 -1.29 5.05
C GLY A 127 -9.45 -1.79 5.41
N SER A 128 -8.52 -0.92 5.81
CA SER A 128 -7.18 -1.33 6.22
C SER A 128 -7.26 -2.15 7.50
N MET A 129 -7.08 -3.47 7.37
CA MET A 129 -7.14 -4.39 8.51
C MET A 129 -6.16 -4.00 9.61
N TRP A 130 -4.94 -3.61 9.23
CA TRP A 130 -3.92 -3.18 10.19
C TRP A 130 -4.32 -1.91 10.96
N GLU A 131 -4.83 -0.89 10.27
CA GLU A 131 -5.25 0.34 10.94
C GLU A 131 -6.48 0.12 11.82
N ILE A 132 -7.44 -0.69 11.36
CA ILE A 132 -8.61 -1.08 12.14
C ILE A 132 -8.17 -1.86 13.39
N SER A 133 -7.32 -2.88 13.27
CA SER A 133 -6.84 -3.64 14.43
C SER A 133 -6.10 -2.75 15.42
N ASN A 134 -5.27 -1.82 14.96
CA ASN A 134 -4.59 -0.85 15.81
C ASN A 134 -5.58 0.12 16.48
N LEU A 135 -6.63 0.56 15.79
CA LEU A 135 -7.70 1.37 16.36
C LEU A 135 -8.45 0.59 17.44
N LEU A 136 -8.92 -0.63 17.14
CA LEU A 136 -9.61 -1.51 18.09
C LEU A 136 -8.76 -1.74 19.35
N GLY A 137 -7.45 -1.97 19.19
CA GLY A 137 -6.52 -2.11 20.31
C GLY A 137 -6.44 -0.87 21.21
N GLN A 138 -6.58 0.34 20.66
CA GLN A 138 -6.69 1.58 21.44
C GLN A 138 -8.04 1.70 22.13
N LEU A 139 -9.14 1.40 21.42
CA LEU A 139 -10.50 1.48 21.93
C LEU A 139 -10.73 0.51 23.10
N LEU A 140 -10.19 -0.71 23.01
CA LEU A 140 -10.27 -1.72 24.07
C LEU A 140 -9.69 -1.22 25.40
N ARG A 141 -8.61 -0.43 25.37
CA ARG A 141 -7.96 0.12 26.57
C ARG A 141 -8.80 1.18 27.28
N ILE A 142 -9.67 1.87 26.55
CA ILE A 142 -10.51 2.97 27.08
C ILE A 142 -11.99 2.58 27.23
N SER A 143 -12.36 1.40 26.71
CA SER A 143 -13.72 0.86 26.81
C SER A 143 -14.16 0.72 28.26
N LYS A 144 -15.42 1.06 28.53
CA LYS A 144 -16.05 0.87 29.85
C LYS A 144 -17.38 0.15 29.64
N LYS A 145 -17.58 -0.94 30.37
CA LYS A 145 -18.78 -1.80 30.22
C LYS A 145 -19.03 -2.18 28.76
N ASN A 146 -17.95 -2.55 28.05
CA ASN A 146 -17.96 -2.93 26.64
C ASN A 146 -18.34 -1.82 25.63
N LEU A 147 -18.44 -0.57 26.07
CA LEU A 147 -18.85 0.56 25.22
C LEU A 147 -17.79 1.66 25.19
N ILE A 148 -17.86 2.47 24.14
CA ILE A 148 -17.13 3.73 23.96
C ILE A 148 -18.10 4.81 23.48
N SER A 149 -17.80 6.08 23.76
CA SER A 149 -18.53 7.21 23.16
C SER A 149 -18.02 7.52 21.75
N ASN A 150 -18.83 8.23 20.97
CA ASN A 150 -18.42 8.71 19.64
C ASN A 150 -17.24 9.68 19.71
N ASP A 151 -17.12 10.45 20.78
CA ASP A 151 -16.00 11.38 20.97
C ASP A 151 -14.70 10.63 21.25
N GLN A 152 -14.75 9.57 22.08
CA GLN A 152 -13.59 8.69 22.31
C GLN A 152 -13.11 8.05 21.00
N LEU A 153 -14.04 7.58 20.16
CA LEU A 153 -13.71 7.05 18.83
C LEU A 153 -13.06 8.11 17.95
N LYS A 154 -13.68 9.30 17.85
CA LYS A 154 -13.17 10.41 17.04
C LYS A 154 -11.77 10.83 17.50
N ASP A 155 -11.50 10.89 18.80
CA ASP A 155 -10.17 11.21 19.32
C ASP A 155 -9.11 10.18 18.88
N CYS A 156 -9.45 8.89 18.90
CA CYS A 156 -8.56 7.84 18.43
C CYS A 156 -8.32 7.91 16.91
N ILE A 157 -9.38 8.16 16.11
CA ILE A 157 -9.26 8.38 14.66
C ILE A 157 -8.42 9.62 14.37
N GLN A 158 -8.65 10.72 15.08
CA GLN A 158 -7.93 11.97 14.89
C GLN A 158 -6.43 11.80 15.14
N LYS A 159 -6.03 10.98 16.12
CA LYS A 159 -4.62 10.64 16.34
C LYS A 159 -3.98 9.91 15.16
N ILE A 160 -4.72 9.08 14.43
CA ILE A 160 -4.23 8.39 13.22
C ILE A 160 -4.06 9.42 12.09
N ILE A 161 -5.06 10.26 11.86
CA ILE A 161 -5.00 11.36 10.89
C ILE A 161 -3.83 12.31 11.18
N ASP A 162 -3.62 12.66 12.45
CA ASP A 162 -2.54 13.55 12.89
C ASP A 162 -1.16 12.94 12.66
N LYS A 163 -1.01 11.62 12.81
CA LYS A 163 0.22 10.92 12.46
C LYS A 163 0.51 11.02 10.96
N ASN A 164 -0.50 10.80 10.10
CA ASN A 164 -0.33 10.93 8.66
C ASN A 164 -0.05 12.38 8.24
N TYR A 165 -0.74 13.35 8.84
CA TYR A 165 -0.43 14.77 8.65
C TYR A 165 1.03 15.10 9.05
N ALA A 166 1.48 14.64 10.22
CA ALA A 166 2.86 14.85 10.67
C ALA A 166 3.87 14.15 9.74
N LYS A 167 3.56 12.95 9.25
CA LYS A 167 4.36 12.20 8.28
C LYS A 167 4.53 12.99 6.97
N ILE A 168 3.43 13.54 6.42
CA ILE A 168 3.46 14.37 5.21
C ILE A 168 4.23 15.66 5.46
N LYS A 169 3.94 16.35 6.57
CA LYS A 169 4.63 17.59 6.96
C LYS A 169 6.14 17.40 7.10
N TYR A 170 6.57 16.30 7.72
CA TYR A 170 7.98 15.98 7.90
C TYR A 170 8.70 15.73 6.57
N TYR A 171 8.03 15.07 5.63
CA TYR A 171 8.58 14.75 4.31
C TYR A 171 8.63 15.96 3.37
N ALA A 172 7.54 16.72 3.30
CA ALA A 172 7.43 17.91 2.45
C ALA A 172 8.29 19.08 2.96
N ARG A 173 8.37 19.26 4.28
CA ARG A 173 9.01 20.44 4.90
C ARG A 173 8.48 21.73 4.26
N PHE A 174 9.36 22.68 3.92
CA PHE A 174 9.06 23.89 3.15
C PHE A 174 9.56 23.76 1.70
N ASP A 175 9.64 22.54 1.16
CA ASP A 175 10.01 22.31 -0.24
C ASP A 175 8.80 22.59 -1.14
N GLU A 176 8.89 23.64 -1.96
CA GLU A 176 7.80 24.08 -2.84
C GLU A 176 7.32 22.97 -3.78
N LYS A 177 8.24 22.24 -4.40
CA LYS A 177 7.91 21.16 -5.34
C LYS A 177 7.11 20.06 -4.65
N LYS A 178 7.52 19.66 -3.46
CA LYS A 178 6.81 18.63 -2.67
C LYS A 178 5.45 19.11 -2.19
N VAL A 179 5.34 20.37 -1.76
CA VAL A 179 4.04 20.94 -1.36
C VAL A 179 3.08 20.96 -2.55
N LEU A 180 3.54 21.41 -3.73
CA LEU A 180 2.75 21.42 -4.97
C LEU A 180 2.36 19.99 -5.39
N LEU A 181 3.27 19.02 -5.30
CA LEU A 181 2.98 17.62 -5.56
C LEU A 181 1.85 17.11 -4.66
N PHE A 182 1.92 17.33 -3.35
CA PHE A 182 0.86 16.92 -2.43
C PHE A 182 -0.46 17.65 -2.68
N LYS A 183 -0.45 18.94 -3.07
CA LYS A 183 -1.66 19.66 -3.48
C LYS A 183 -2.31 18.99 -4.70
N GLN A 184 -1.52 18.60 -5.71
CA GLN A 184 -2.01 17.92 -6.91
C GLN A 184 -2.53 16.51 -6.62
N ILE A 185 -1.81 15.71 -5.82
CA ILE A 185 -2.27 14.38 -5.37
C ILE A 185 -3.60 14.51 -4.61
N TYR A 186 -3.73 15.50 -3.73
CA TYR A 186 -4.98 15.74 -3.00
C TYR A 186 -6.13 16.09 -3.95
N GLN A 187 -5.90 16.95 -4.94
CA GLN A 187 -6.91 17.29 -5.94
C GLN A 187 -7.37 16.06 -6.73
N ALA A 188 -6.44 15.22 -7.18
CA ALA A 188 -6.76 13.98 -7.89
C ALA A 188 -7.57 13.02 -6.99
N GLY A 189 -7.08 12.74 -5.78
CA GLY A 189 -7.73 11.82 -4.82
C GLY A 189 -9.08 12.27 -4.28
N ARG A 190 -9.47 13.55 -4.47
CA ARG A 190 -10.83 14.02 -4.18
C ARG A 190 -11.86 13.60 -5.23
N THR A 191 -11.40 13.35 -6.45
CA THR A 191 -12.27 13.13 -7.62
C THR A 191 -12.33 11.68 -8.05
N LYS A 192 -11.27 10.93 -7.77
CA LYS A 192 -11.10 9.54 -8.17
C LYS A 192 -10.41 8.78 -7.03
N GLU A 193 -10.66 7.47 -6.96
CA GLU A 193 -9.97 6.57 -6.06
C GLU A 193 -8.51 6.37 -6.51
N ASP A 194 -8.33 6.12 -7.80
CA ASP A 194 -7.05 6.00 -8.48
C ASP A 194 -6.73 7.24 -9.34
N PHE A 195 -5.44 7.58 -9.44
CA PHE A 195 -4.93 8.63 -10.32
C PHE A 195 -3.66 8.19 -11.05
N ASP A 196 -3.30 8.89 -12.13
CA ASP A 196 -2.10 8.58 -12.92
C ASP A 196 -1.23 9.80 -13.19
N PHE A 197 -0.20 9.64 -14.03
CA PHE A 197 0.69 10.74 -14.44
C PHE A 197 -0.04 11.90 -15.14
N VAL A 198 -1.12 11.62 -15.88
CA VAL A 198 -1.89 12.64 -16.60
C VAL A 198 -2.63 13.55 -15.62
N ASP A 199 -3.10 13.00 -14.50
CA ASP A 199 -3.69 13.78 -13.41
C ASP A 199 -2.69 14.73 -12.75
N LEU A 200 -1.39 14.46 -12.86
CA LEU A 200 -0.29 15.29 -12.32
C LEU A 200 0.40 16.19 -13.36
N ARG A 201 -0.11 16.24 -14.60
CA ARG A 201 0.52 16.95 -15.74
C ARG A 201 0.85 18.42 -15.48
N SER A 202 0.11 19.09 -14.59
CA SER A 202 0.34 20.49 -14.24
C SER A 202 1.72 20.73 -13.63
N LEU A 203 2.25 19.76 -12.89
CA LEU A 203 3.59 19.81 -12.30
C LEU A 203 4.69 19.83 -13.37
N ILE A 204 4.45 19.15 -14.51
CA ILE A 204 5.36 19.15 -15.66
C ILE A 204 5.20 20.44 -16.46
N LEU A 205 3.96 20.83 -16.77
CA LEU A 205 3.68 22.04 -17.57
C LEU A 205 4.18 23.33 -16.91
N ASN A 206 4.20 23.36 -15.58
CA ASN A 206 4.70 24.50 -14.79
C ASN A 206 6.19 24.39 -14.45
N ASN A 207 6.92 23.42 -15.02
CA ASN A 207 8.35 23.17 -14.76
C ASN A 207 8.70 22.90 -13.29
N ASN A 208 7.74 22.44 -12.47
CA ASN A 208 8.04 22.02 -11.09
C ASN A 208 8.83 20.70 -11.10
N PHE A 209 8.48 19.79 -12.01
CA PHE A 209 9.18 18.53 -12.23
C PHE A 209 9.40 18.29 -13.73
N ASP A 210 10.37 17.45 -14.05
CA ASP A 210 10.43 16.73 -15.32
C ASP A 210 9.86 15.30 -15.14
N ASN A 211 9.70 14.55 -16.22
CA ASN A 211 9.09 13.21 -16.15
C ASN A 211 9.88 12.25 -15.24
N ASN A 212 11.22 12.31 -15.27
CA ASN A 212 12.05 11.40 -14.47
C ASN A 212 12.00 11.80 -13.00
N SER A 213 12.16 13.10 -12.70
CA SER A 213 12.11 13.57 -11.31
C SER A 213 10.73 13.40 -10.67
N LEU A 214 9.64 13.55 -11.43
CA LEU A 214 8.30 13.23 -10.94
C LEU A 214 8.14 11.73 -10.68
N SER A 215 8.61 10.89 -11.60
CA SER A 215 8.55 9.43 -11.44
C SER A 215 9.34 8.95 -10.23
N ASP A 216 10.55 9.49 -10.03
CA ASP A 216 11.40 9.15 -8.89
C ASP A 216 10.74 9.55 -7.56
N GLU A 217 10.12 10.73 -7.53
CA GLU A 217 9.41 11.22 -6.34
C GLU A 217 8.15 10.37 -6.05
N LEU A 218 7.37 9.99 -7.06
CA LEU A 218 6.22 9.10 -6.89
C LEU A 218 6.64 7.71 -6.42
N ASN A 219 7.71 7.14 -6.98
CA ASN A 219 8.30 5.89 -6.51
C ASN A 219 8.74 6.01 -5.04
N LYS A 220 9.34 7.15 -4.66
CA LYS A 220 9.71 7.38 -3.26
C LYS A 220 8.49 7.42 -2.34
N LEU A 221 7.40 8.04 -2.76
CA LEU A 221 6.14 8.07 -2.01
C LEU A 221 5.51 6.68 -1.87
N VAL A 222 5.67 5.78 -2.85
CA VAL A 222 5.25 4.37 -2.76
C VAL A 222 6.09 3.62 -1.74
N GLN A 223 7.42 3.69 -1.84
CA GLN A 223 8.34 3.03 -0.90
C GLN A 223 8.13 3.50 0.55
N LEU A 224 7.79 4.77 0.73
CA LEU A 224 7.54 5.36 2.04
C LEU A 224 6.10 5.14 2.53
N ASN A 225 5.29 4.37 1.82
CA ASN A 225 3.92 4.07 2.22
C ASN A 225 3.03 5.32 2.34
N TYR A 226 3.10 6.24 1.37
CA TYR A 226 2.10 7.30 1.18
C TYR A 226 1.12 6.92 0.08
N LEU A 227 1.64 6.27 -0.97
CA LEU A 227 0.89 5.82 -2.13
C LEU A 227 1.04 4.30 -2.25
N ALA A 228 0.04 3.65 -2.84
CA ALA A 228 0.21 2.34 -3.46
C ALA A 228 0.21 2.50 -4.98
N PHE A 229 0.99 1.68 -5.68
CA PHE A 229 1.07 1.69 -7.14
C PHE A 229 0.59 0.36 -7.70
N ASN A 230 -0.34 0.41 -8.65
CA ASN A 230 -0.83 -0.76 -9.36
C ASN A 230 -0.06 -0.91 -10.69
N PRO A 231 0.79 -1.94 -10.83
CA PRO A 231 1.61 -2.14 -12.03
C PRO A 231 0.78 -2.52 -13.26
N THR A 232 -0.42 -3.08 -13.07
CA THR A 232 -1.25 -3.55 -14.20
C THR A 232 -1.97 -2.39 -14.88
N THR A 233 -2.39 -1.39 -14.11
CA THR A 233 -3.09 -0.20 -14.60
C THR A 233 -2.20 1.03 -14.69
N SER A 234 -0.99 0.97 -14.12
CA SER A 234 -0.08 2.12 -13.98
C SER A 234 -0.71 3.30 -13.23
N THR A 235 -1.55 3.00 -12.23
CA THR A 235 -2.24 4.00 -11.39
C THR A 235 -1.71 4.00 -9.97
N TYR A 236 -1.96 5.10 -9.27
CA TYR A 236 -1.63 5.32 -7.88
C TYR A 236 -2.91 5.54 -7.07
N GLN A 237 -2.89 5.10 -5.83
CA GLN A 237 -3.89 5.44 -4.83
C GLN A 237 -3.20 5.89 -3.54
N LEU A 238 -3.88 6.74 -2.74
CA LEU A 238 -3.42 7.02 -1.39
C LEU A 238 -3.54 5.75 -0.55
N GLN A 239 -2.58 5.51 0.34
CA GLN A 239 -2.55 4.29 1.13
C GLN A 239 -3.55 4.35 2.30
N GLY A 240 -4.83 4.20 1.96
CA GLY A 240 -5.95 4.22 2.90
C GLY A 240 -6.56 5.60 3.10
N LYS A 241 -7.80 5.62 3.64
CA LYS A 241 -8.55 6.87 3.85
C LYS A 241 -7.91 7.75 4.91
N SER A 242 -7.24 7.16 5.90
CA SER A 242 -6.57 7.92 6.96
C SER A 242 -5.41 8.77 6.39
N MET A 243 -4.74 8.29 5.33
CA MET A 243 -3.70 9.03 4.62
C MET A 243 -4.31 10.21 3.86
N PHE A 244 -5.45 9.99 3.19
CA PHE A 244 -6.21 11.06 2.53
C PHE A 244 -6.59 12.18 3.50
N TYR A 245 -7.13 11.87 4.67
CA TYR A 245 -7.48 12.91 5.66
C TYR A 245 -6.24 13.58 6.27
N GLY A 246 -5.14 12.87 6.42
CA GLY A 246 -3.85 13.46 6.80
C GLY A 246 -3.35 14.46 5.76
N LEU A 247 -3.48 14.11 4.47
CA LEU A 247 -3.13 14.96 3.33
C LEU A 247 -4.07 16.17 3.21
N GLU A 248 -5.37 15.98 3.40
CA GLU A 248 -6.34 17.07 3.45
C GLU A 248 -5.95 18.09 4.53
N LYS A 249 -5.62 17.61 5.74
CA LYS A 249 -5.17 18.48 6.83
C LYS A 249 -3.89 19.22 6.47
N PHE A 250 -2.95 18.55 5.78
CA PHE A 250 -1.72 19.18 5.30
C PHE A 250 -2.00 20.29 4.30
N VAL A 251 -2.77 20.01 3.25
CA VAL A 251 -3.09 20.99 2.20
C VAL A 251 -3.83 22.20 2.78
N LYS A 252 -4.81 21.98 3.67
CA LYS A 252 -5.53 23.07 4.34
C LYS A 252 -4.65 23.92 5.27
N SER A 253 -3.51 23.38 5.72
CA SER A 253 -2.56 24.12 6.56
C SER A 253 -1.55 24.95 5.76
N MET A 254 -1.47 24.77 4.44
CA MET A 254 -0.55 25.48 3.56
C MET A 254 -1.30 26.54 2.76
N PRO A 255 -1.11 27.84 3.06
CA PRO A 255 -1.82 28.90 2.35
C PRO A 255 -1.40 28.95 0.87
N ASP A 256 -2.24 29.54 0.02
CA ASP A 256 -2.00 29.55 -1.43
C ASP A 256 -0.91 30.54 -1.86
N ASP A 257 -0.62 31.53 -1.03
CA ASP A 257 0.44 32.54 -1.19
C ASP A 257 1.78 32.12 -0.57
N LEU A 258 1.91 30.90 -0.05
CA LEU A 258 3.08 30.46 0.73
C LEU A 258 4.43 30.65 0.02
N PHE A 259 4.46 30.58 -1.31
CA PHE A 259 5.66 30.71 -2.14
C PHE A 259 5.62 31.95 -3.05
N VAL A 260 4.61 32.82 -2.90
CA VAL A 260 4.56 34.08 -3.61
C VAL A 260 5.52 35.03 -2.91
N GLN A 261 6.60 35.42 -3.58
CA GLN A 261 7.44 36.53 -3.11
C GLN A 261 6.61 37.81 -3.22
N ASN A 262 6.37 38.48 -2.10
CA ASN A 262 5.92 39.87 -2.13
C ASN A 262 7.10 40.70 -2.64
N ASP A 263 6.97 41.24 -3.85
CA ASP A 263 7.86 42.25 -4.41
C ASP A 263 7.93 43.52 -3.53
#